data_AF-A0A7G7MHE7-F1
#
_entry.id   AF-A0A7G7MHE7-F1
#
_cell.length_a   1.000
_cell.length_b   1.000
_cell.length_c   1.000
_cell.angle_alpha   90.00
_cell.angle_beta   90.00
_cell.angle_gamma   90.00
#
_symmetry.space_group_name_H-M   'P 1'
#
loop_
_entity.id
_entity.type
_entity.pdbx_description
1 polymer ?
#
loop_
_entity_poly.entity_id
_entity_poly.type
_entity_poly.pdbx_seq_one_letter_code
_entity_poly.pdbx_strand_id
1 'polypeptide(L)' 'MDVDAGGAGERFVVEIRPTPDGRVVGTVGRTGSPDVVHFSGWMDLLRLLEPRTPDAVTR' A
#
# COMPACT_ATOMS: atom_id res chain seq x y z
N MET A 1 17.46 -13.62 -12.74
CA MET A 1 16.83 -12.32 -13.05
C MET A 1 16.66 -11.64 -11.70
N ASP A 2 17.73 -11.00 -11.23
CA ASP A 2 17.62 -10.08 -10.10
C ASP A 2 17.03 -8.79 -10.65
N VAL A 3 15.83 -8.45 -10.17
CA VAL A 3 15.25 -7.14 -10.44
C VAL A 3 16.04 -6.14 -9.60
N ASP A 4 17.01 -5.48 -10.23
CA ASP A 4 17.71 -4.34 -9.67
C ASP A 4 16.72 -3.18 -9.52
N ALA A 5 16.08 -3.09 -8.34
CA ALA A 5 15.26 -1.96 -7.94
C ALA A 5 16.16 -0.86 -7.36
N GLY A 6 17.06 -0.33 -8.19
CA GLY A 6 18.00 0.75 -7.86
C GLY A 6 17.37 2.14 -7.68
N GLY A 7 16.10 2.22 -7.28
CA GLY A 7 15.45 3.44 -6.81
C GLY A 7 14.99 3.20 -5.37
N ALA A 8 15.11 4.18 -4.47
CA ALA A 8 14.68 4.04 -3.09
C ALA A 8 13.20 3.59 -3.01
N GLY A 9 12.97 2.28 -2.90
CA GLY A 9 11.63 1.70 -2.91
C GLY A 9 10.83 2.19 -1.71
N GLU A 10 9.55 2.52 -1.93
CA GLU A 10 8.65 2.87 -0.84
C GLU A 10 8.42 1.64 0.05
N ARG A 11 8.55 1.82 1.37
CA ARG A 11 8.31 0.76 2.35
C ARG A 11 6.96 0.98 3.02
N PHE A 12 6.24 -0.12 3.21
CA PHE A 12 4.92 -0.14 3.84
C PHE A 12 4.92 -1.17 4.97
N VAL A 13 4.17 -0.88 6.03
CA VAL A 13 3.79 -1.82 7.08
C VAL A 13 2.32 -2.15 6.86
N VAL A 14 2.00 -3.44 6.75
CA VAL A 14 0.63 -3.92 6.51
C VAL A 14 0.25 -4.89 7.62
N GLU A 15 -0.83 -4.58 8.33
CA GLU A 15 -1.43 -5.50 9.30
C GLU A 15 -2.67 -6.15 8.67
N ILE A 16 -2.69 -7.48 8.63
CA ILE A 16 -3.74 -8.26 7.96
C ILE A 16 -4.52 -9.05 9.00
N ARG A 17 -5.85 -8.97 8.91
CA ARG A 17 -6.79 -9.77 9.69
C ARG A 17 -7.79 -10.48 8.77
N PRO A 18 -7.78 -11.82 8.72
CA PRO A 18 -8.83 -12.59 8.07
C PRO A 18 -10.17 -12.43 8.81
N THR A 19 -11.28 -12.47 8.07
CA THR A 19 -12.63 -12.44 8.64
C THR A 19 -13.34 -13.79 8.45
N PRO A 20 -14.37 -14.12 9.25
CA PRO A 20 -15.08 -15.41 9.17
C PRO A 20 -15.77 -15.68 7.82
N ASP A 21 -16.12 -14.64 7.08
CA ASP A 21 -16.69 -14.70 5.73
C ASP A 21 -15.64 -14.87 4.62
N GLY A 22 -14.36 -15.06 4.98
CA GLY A 22 -13.26 -15.26 4.04
C GLY A 22 -12.70 -13.99 3.42
N ARG A 23 -13.15 -12.80 3.86
CA ARG A 23 -12.53 -11.54 3.46
C ARG A 23 -11.26 -11.27 4.28
N VAL A 24 -10.57 -10.20 3.88
CA VAL A 24 -9.37 -9.72 4.54
C VAL A 24 -9.52 -8.23 4.78
N VAL A 25 -9.29 -7.81 6.01
CA VAL A 25 -9.31 -6.41 6.41
C VAL A 25 -8.00 -6.06 7.10
N GLY A 26 -7.66 -4.78 7.15
CA GLY A 26 -6.40 -4.41 7.77
C GLY A 26 -6.11 -2.93 7.77
N THR A 27 -4.85 -2.62 8.07
CA THR A 27 -4.28 -1.28 7.98
C THR A 27 -3.02 -1.32 7.13
N VAL A 28 -2.76 -0.22 6.42
CA VAL A 28 -1.51 0.02 5.71
C VAL A 28 -0.97 1.39 6.11
N GLY A 29 0.31 1.44 6.45
CA GLY A 29 1.04 2.67 6.73
C GLY A 29 2.34 2.72 5.94
N ARG A 30 2.70 3.91 5.44
CA ARG A 30 3.99 4.13 4.77
C ARG A 30 5.07 4.35 5.82
N THR A 31 6.19 3.64 5.74
CA THR A 31 7.30 3.81 6.69
C THR A 31 7.82 5.25 6.64
N GLY A 32 7.85 5.91 7.79
CA GLY A 32 8.25 7.32 7.91
C GLY A 32 7.11 8.34 7.71
N SER A 33 5.88 7.88 7.42
CA SER A 33 4.67 8.70 7.49
C SER A 33 3.85 8.34 8.73
N PRO A 34 3.17 9.29 9.39
CA PRO A 34 2.16 8.98 10.41
C PRO A 34 0.85 8.44 9.79
N ASP A 35 0.68 8.50 8.47
CA ASP A 35 -0.55 8.08 7.81
C ASP A 35 -0.74 6.56 7.89
N VAL A 36 -1.84 6.15 8.52
CA VAL A 36 -2.32 4.77 8.55
C VAL A 36 -3.75 4.75 8.01
N VAL A 37 -4.01 3.90 7.02
CA VAL A 37 -5.30 3.82 6.34
C VAL A 37 -5.87 2.41 6.47
N HIS A 38 -7.17 2.30 6.68
CA HIS A 38 -7.88 1.02 6.71
C HIS A 38 -8.19 0.54 5.29
N PHE A 39 -8.13 -0.77 5.07
CA PHE A 39 -8.57 -1.40 3.82
C PHE A 39 -9.53 -2.56 4.07
N SER A 40 -10.38 -2.84 3.08
CA SER A 40 -11.31 -3.98 3.09
C SER A 40 -11.26 -4.76 1.78
N GLY A 41 -10.50 -5.85 1.81
CA GLY A 41 -10.25 -6.74 0.69
C GLY A 41 -8.92 -6.47 -0.01
N TRP A 42 -8.45 -7.48 -0.74
CA TRP A 42 -7.17 -7.44 -1.44
C TRP A 42 -7.08 -6.34 -2.47
N MET A 43 -8.17 -6.06 -3.20
CA MET A 43 -8.16 -5.02 -4.23
C MET A 43 -7.96 -3.62 -3.66
N ASP A 44 -8.51 -3.37 -2.48
CA ASP A 44 -8.38 -2.09 -1.79
C ASP A 44 -6.93 -1.89 -1.31
N LEU A 45 -6.33 -2.93 -0.72
CA LEU A 45 -4.91 -2.93 -0.37
C LEU A 45 -4.02 -2.66 -1.58
N LEU A 46 -4.24 -3.35 -2.71
CA LEU A 46 -3.41 -3.17 -3.91
C LEU A 46 -3.44 -1.73 -4.43
N ARG A 47 -4.60 -1.08 -4.43
CA ARG A 47 -4.73 0.34 -4.82
C ARG A 47 -3.95 1.27 -3.89
N LEU A 48 -3.94 0.98 -2.58
CA LEU A 48 -3.18 1.77 -1.60
C LEU A 48 -1.66 1.62 -1.73
N LEU A 49 -1.19 0.55 -2.37
CA LEU A 49 0.22 0.28 -2.64
C LEU A 49 0.68 0.81 -4.02
N GLU A 50 -0.24 1.33 -4.84
CA GLU A 50 0.14 1.93 -6.11
C GLU A 50 1.06 3.13 -5.86
N PRO A 51 2.12 3.30 -6.67
CA PRO A 51 2.95 4.49 -6.59
C PRO A 51 2.07 5.72 -6.75
N ARG A 52 2.22 6.70 -5.85
CA ARG A 52 1.58 8.00 -6.05
C ARG A 52 2.12 8.55 -7.36
N THR A 53 1.29 8.56 -8.39
CA THR A 53 1.66 9.24 -9.63
C THR A 53 1.75 10.72 -9.23
N PRO A 54 2.92 11.37 -9.37
CA PRO A 54 2.96 12.80 -9.17
C PRO A 54 1.98 13.39 -10.17
N ASP A 55 0.94 14.05 -9.66
CA ASP A 55 -0.07 14.68 -10.47
C ASP A 55 0.61 15.46 -11.60
N ALA A 56 0.15 15.23 -12.83
CA ALA A 56 0.38 16.11 -13.96
C ALA A 56 -0.32 17.45 -13.69
N VAL A 57 0.19 18.21 -12.73
CA VAL A 57 -0.12 19.61 -12.47
C VAL A 57 1.25 20.28 -12.42
N THR A 58 1.74 20.79 -13.55
CA THR A 58 1.50 22.19 -13.90
C THR A 58 1.64 22.36 -15.42
N ARG A 59 0.60 22.88 -16.06
CA ARG A 59 0.62 23.47 -17.40
C ARG A 59 0.49 24.97 -17.26
#